data_AF-A0A1V5BNF6-F1
#
_entry.id   AF-A0A1V5BNF6-F1
#
_cell.length_a   1.000
_cell.length_b   1.000
_cell.length_c   1.000
_cell.angle_alpha   90.00
_cell.angle_beta   90.00
_cell.angle_gamma   90.00
#
_symmetry.space_group_name_H-M   'P 1'
#
loop_
_entity.id
_entity.type
_entity.pdbx_description
1 polymer ?
#
loop_
_entity_poly.entity_id
_entity_poly.type
_entity_poly.pdbx_seq_one_letter_code
_entity_poly.pdbx_strand_id
1 'polypeptide(L)'
;MDKKTLLINRIHRNFADYKAKLLKVDGRGIFEKAEEIAAYTQVHRNITENHSYEPEELDYLLLFQNPLEVVTDQYQEEFRYAENMLELIVARICDKQDGLGDYPLMKKYGEPER
;
A
#
# COMPACT_ATOMS: atom_id res chain seq x y z
N MET A 1 -20.17 -16.64 18.11
CA MET A 1 -19.52 -15.56 17.34
C MET A 1 -19.76 -15.88 15.88
N ASP A 2 -20.31 -14.95 15.10
CA ASP A 2 -20.53 -15.17 13.66
C ASP A 2 -19.20 -15.14 12.88
N LYS A 3 -19.20 -15.68 11.65
CA LYS A 3 -17.99 -15.82 10.82
C LYS A 3 -17.31 -14.48 10.53
N LYS A 4 -18.08 -13.42 10.29
CA LYS A 4 -17.54 -12.07 10.04
C LYS A 4 -16.82 -11.54 11.27
N THR A 5 -17.43 -11.64 12.45
CA THR A 5 -16.78 -11.24 13.69
C THR A 5 -15.51 -12.06 13.96
N LEU A 6 -15.53 -13.37 13.68
CA LEU A 6 -14.34 -14.23 13.81
C LEU A 6 -13.21 -13.78 12.89
N LEU A 7 -13.51 -13.49 11.62
CA LEU A 7 -12.55 -13.04 10.63
C LEU A 7 -11.94 -11.67 11.01
N ILE A 8 -12.78 -10.69 11.34
CA ILE A 8 -12.33 -9.33 11.73
C ILE A 8 -11.42 -9.40 12.96
N ASN A 9 -11.78 -10.19 13.97
CA ASN A 9 -10.95 -10.36 15.16
C ASN A 9 -9.59 -11.01 14.83
N ARG A 10 -9.56 -11.97 13.89
CA ARG A 10 -8.31 -12.58 13.42
C ARG A 10 -7.44 -11.55 12.70
N ILE A 11 -8.02 -10.75 11.81
CA ILE A 11 -7.32 -9.68 11.06
C ILE A 11 -6.74 -8.64 12.02
N HIS A 12 -7.51 -8.18 13.01
CA HIS A 12 -7.02 -7.25 14.04
C HIS A 12 -5.80 -7.81 14.78
N ARG A 13 -5.84 -9.11 15.13
CA ARG A 13 -4.71 -9.78 15.77
C ARG A 13 -3.50 -9.85 14.85
N ASN A 14 -3.69 -10.25 13.59
CA ASN A 14 -2.61 -10.30 12.61
C ASN A 14 -1.95 -8.92 12.41
N PHE A 15 -2.73 -7.84 12.38
CA PHE A 15 -2.20 -6.50 12.25
C PHE A 15 -1.49 -6.03 13.53
N ALA A 16 -1.98 -6.40 14.71
CA ALA A 16 -1.27 -6.14 15.96
C ALA A 16 0.09 -6.86 16.00
N ASP A 17 0.14 -8.13 15.60
CA ASP A 17 1.38 -8.91 15.51
C ASP A 17 2.35 -8.30 14.48
N TYR A 18 1.85 -7.84 13.33
CA TYR A 18 2.63 -7.10 12.33
C TYR A 18 3.25 -5.83 12.92
N LYS A 19 2.45 -4.97 13.56
CA LYS A 19 2.95 -3.75 14.22
C LYS A 19 3.99 -4.07 15.29
N ALA A 20 3.79 -5.12 16.08
CA ALA A 20 4.75 -5.55 17.10
C ALA A 20 6.08 -6.03 16.50
N LYS A 21 6.07 -6.64 15.30
CA LYS A 21 7.29 -6.95 14.54
C LYS A 21 7.95 -5.67 14.03
N LEU A 22 7.17 -4.73 13.47
CA LEU A 22 7.68 -3.49 12.91
C LEU A 22 8.38 -2.60 13.95
N LEU A 23 7.85 -2.54 15.18
CA LEU A 23 8.47 -1.79 16.29
C LEU A 23 9.86 -2.29 16.70
N LYS A 24 10.28 -3.47 16.21
CA LYS A 24 11.63 -4.02 16.44
C LYS A 24 12.61 -3.65 15.34
N VAL A 25 12.14 -3.05 14.24
CA VAL A 25 12.96 -2.59 13.12
C VAL A 25 13.57 -1.25 13.47
N ASP A 26 14.82 -1.01 13.08
CA ASP A 26 15.48 0.27 13.30
C ASP A 26 14.93 1.36 12.36
N GLY A 27 15.25 2.63 12.64
CA GLY A 27 14.72 3.75 11.86
C GLY A 27 15.07 3.69 10.37
N ARG A 28 16.18 3.05 9.99
CA ARG A 28 16.56 2.86 8.58
C ARG A 28 15.72 1.80 7.90
N GLY A 29 15.55 0.64 8.55
CA GLY A 29 14.73 -0.45 8.02
C GLY A 29 13.25 -0.10 7.88
N ILE A 30 12.76 0.93 8.58
CA ILE A 30 11.39 1.45 8.38
C ILE A 30 11.22 2.02 6.96
N PHE A 31 12.22 2.75 6.43
CA PHE A 31 12.12 3.31 5.08
C PHE A 31 12.10 2.22 4.01
N GLU A 32 12.86 1.15 4.20
CA GLU A 32 12.84 -0.03 3.31
C GLU A 32 11.51 -0.77 3.34
N LYS A 33 10.73 -0.61 4.42
CA LYS A 33 9.40 -1.21 4.60
C LYS A 33 8.24 -0.27 4.31
N ALA A 34 8.49 0.95 3.83
CA ALA A 34 7.44 1.97 3.69
C ALA A 34 6.26 1.50 2.82
N GLU A 35 6.54 0.83 1.69
CA GLU A 35 5.52 0.28 0.80
C GLU A 35 4.71 -0.83 1.47
N GLU A 36 5.39 -1.79 2.12
CA GLU A 36 4.77 -2.88 2.89
C GLU A 36 3.86 -2.31 3.99
N ILE A 37 4.32 -1.30 4.73
CA ILE A 37 3.54 -0.64 5.80
C ILE A 37 2.28 0.01 5.23
N ALA A 38 2.40 0.70 4.10
CA ALA A 38 1.28 1.33 3.43
C ALA A 38 0.25 0.28 2.97
N ALA A 39 0.72 -0.82 2.37
CA ALA A 39 -0.12 -1.93 1.92
C ALA A 39 -0.88 -2.58 3.08
N TYR A 40 -0.19 -3.00 4.15
CA TYR A 40 -0.83 -3.58 5.33
C TYR A 40 -1.87 -2.64 5.96
N THR A 41 -1.58 -1.34 6.02
CA THR A 41 -2.50 -0.34 6.59
C THR A 41 -3.75 -0.17 5.72
N GLN A 42 -3.57 -0.07 4.41
CA GLN A 42 -4.65 0.12 3.45
C GLN A 42 -5.57 -1.12 3.38
N VAL A 43 -4.97 -2.31 3.31
CA VAL A 43 -5.70 -3.57 3.27
C VAL A 43 -6.45 -3.78 4.57
N HIS A 44 -5.79 -3.67 5.73
CA HIS A 44 -6.44 -3.80 7.04
C HIS A 44 -7.68 -2.92 7.12
N ARG A 45 -7.54 -1.61 6.88
CA ARG A 45 -8.67 -0.67 6.94
C ARG A 45 -9.80 -1.08 6.00
N ASN A 46 -9.49 -1.43 4.76
CA ASN A 46 -10.50 -1.81 3.78
C ASN A 46 -11.30 -3.04 4.22
N ILE A 47 -10.60 -4.12 4.57
CA ILE A 47 -11.21 -5.42 4.83
C ILE A 47 -11.88 -5.53 6.22
N THR A 48 -11.61 -4.59 7.13
CA THR A 48 -12.29 -4.54 8.44
C THR A 48 -13.41 -3.51 8.51
N GLU A 49 -13.29 -2.37 7.83
CA GLU A 49 -14.24 -1.24 7.96
C GLU A 49 -15.17 -1.10 6.76
N ASN A 50 -14.66 -1.34 5.54
CA ASN A 50 -15.35 -0.93 4.31
C ASN A 50 -15.91 -2.11 3.51
N HIS A 51 -15.38 -3.32 3.72
CA HIS A 51 -15.74 -4.48 2.92
C HIS A 51 -17.00 -5.19 3.44
N SER A 52 -17.96 -5.38 2.53
CA SER A 52 -19.16 -6.19 2.75
C SER A 52 -18.89 -7.59 2.23
N TYR A 53 -18.70 -8.54 3.15
CA TYR A 53 -18.39 -9.92 2.82
C TYR A 53 -19.61 -10.72 2.40
N GLU A 54 -19.45 -11.47 1.32
CA GLU A 54 -20.32 -12.60 0.97
C GLU A 54 -19.97 -13.84 1.83
N PRO A 55 -20.93 -14.75 2.07
CA PRO A 55 -20.70 -15.94 2.90
C PRO A 55 -19.51 -16.80 2.45
N GLU A 56 -19.32 -16.95 1.13
CA GLU A 56 -18.25 -17.76 0.55
C GLU A 56 -16.86 -17.13 0.78
N GLU A 57 -16.78 -15.80 0.76
CA GLU A 57 -15.54 -15.07 1.04
C GLU A 57 -15.12 -15.25 2.50
N LEU A 58 -16.09 -15.23 3.43
CA LEU A 58 -15.83 -15.52 4.84
C LEU A 58 -15.28 -16.93 5.02
N ASP A 59 -15.90 -17.91 4.38
CA ASP A 59 -15.46 -19.31 4.45
C ASP A 59 -14.05 -19.49 3.89
N TYR A 60 -13.76 -18.85 2.77
CA TYR A 60 -12.45 -18.94 2.14
C TYR A 60 -11.36 -18.25 2.97
N LEU A 61 -11.57 -17.00 3.40
CA LEU A 61 -10.56 -16.25 4.15
C LEU A 61 -10.28 -16.85 5.53
N LEU A 62 -11.28 -17.50 6.14
CA LEU A 62 -11.11 -18.18 7.43
C LEU A 62 -10.25 -19.45 7.37
N LEU A 63 -9.92 -19.95 6.16
CA LEU A 63 -8.96 -21.05 5.98
C LEU A 63 -7.54 -20.64 6.38
N PHE A 64 -7.21 -19.35 6.29
CA PHE A 64 -5.85 -18.86 6.53
C PHE A 64 -5.60 -18.52 8.01
N GLN A 65 -4.39 -18.81 8.48
CA GLN A 65 -3.94 -18.36 9.80
C GLN A 65 -3.73 -16.84 9.84
N ASN A 66 -3.26 -16.27 8.73
CA ASN A 66 -3.02 -14.85 8.55
C ASN A 66 -3.70 -14.33 7.27
N PRO A 67 -5.03 -14.21 7.25
CA PRO A 67 -5.76 -13.70 6.10
C PRO A 67 -5.32 -12.29 5.68
N LEU A 68 -4.82 -11.46 6.62
CA LEU A 68 -4.34 -10.12 6.32
C LEU A 68 -3.10 -10.14 5.41
N GLU A 69 -2.13 -11.01 5.69
CA GLU A 69 -0.92 -11.19 4.87
C GLU A 69 -1.28 -11.71 3.48
N VAL A 70 -2.16 -12.71 3.38
CA VAL A 70 -2.60 -13.24 2.08
C VAL A 70 -3.18 -12.15 1.18
N VAL A 71 -4.08 -11.31 1.72
CA VAL A 71 -4.68 -10.23 0.92
C VAL A 71 -3.66 -9.13 0.62
N THR A 72 -2.73 -8.86 1.54
CA THR A 72 -1.70 -7.83 1.35
C THR A 72 -0.69 -8.22 0.30
N ASP A 73 -0.23 -9.47 0.28
CA ASP A 73 0.68 -9.99 -0.73
C ASP A 73 0.06 -9.88 -2.13
N GLN A 74 -1.19 -10.30 -2.28
CA GLN A 74 -1.90 -10.16 -3.56
C GLN A 74 -2.10 -8.69 -3.96
N TYR A 75 -2.44 -7.82 -3.01
CA TYR A 75 -2.57 -6.38 -3.28
C TYR A 75 -1.25 -5.77 -3.79
N GLN A 76 -0.11 -6.15 -3.21
CA GLN A 76 1.19 -5.64 -3.65
C GLN A 76 1.61 -6.18 -5.02
N GLU A 77 1.32 -7.44 -5.33
CA GLU A 77 1.57 -7.98 -6.68
C GLU A 77 0.78 -7.18 -7.74
N GLU A 78 -0.51 -6.92 -7.50
CA GLU A 78 -1.33 -6.10 -8.39
C GLU A 78 -0.82 -4.64 -8.50
N PHE A 79 -0.37 -4.06 -7.39
CA PHE A 79 0.16 -2.69 -7.39
C PHE A 79 1.49 -2.58 -8.15
N ARG A 80 2.36 -3.60 -8.08
CA ARG A 80 3.60 -3.65 -8.87
C ARG A 80 3.35 -3.65 -10.37
N TYR A 81 2.26 -4.25 -10.85
CA TYR A 81 1.89 -4.10 -12.26
C TYR A 81 1.52 -2.67 -12.64
N ALA A 82 0.94 -1.91 -11.70
CA ALA A 82 0.61 -0.50 -11.90
C ALA A 82 1.85 0.41 -11.87
N GLU A 83 2.98 0.01 -11.28
CA GLU A 83 4.22 0.81 -11.31
C GLU A 83 4.77 1.02 -12.72
N ASN A 84 4.45 0.12 -13.67
CA ASN A 84 4.72 0.34 -15.10
C ASN A 84 4.05 1.62 -15.65
N MET A 85 3.03 2.15 -14.96
CA MET A 85 2.40 3.43 -15.31
C MET A 85 3.30 4.63 -15.02
N LEU A 86 4.32 4.52 -14.16
CA LEU A 86 5.22 5.63 -13.85
C LEU A 86 5.99 6.07 -15.09
N GLU A 87 6.43 5.13 -15.93
CA GLU A 87 7.08 5.45 -17.21
C GLU A 87 6.15 6.25 -18.13
N LEU A 88 4.88 5.85 -18.22
CA LEU A 88 3.86 6.54 -19.01
C LEU A 88 3.54 7.94 -18.43
N ILE A 89 3.52 8.08 -17.11
CA ILE A 89 3.30 9.36 -16.43
C ILE A 89 4.47 10.31 -16.73
N VAL A 90 5.71 9.84 -16.61
CA VAL A 90 6.90 10.63 -16.92
C VAL A 90 6.87 11.07 -18.39
N ALA A 91 6.64 10.15 -19.31
CA ALA A 91 6.53 10.47 -20.74
C ALA A 91 5.45 11.53 -21.00
N ARG A 92 4.26 11.37 -20.41
CA ARG A 92 3.16 12.33 -20.54
C ARG A 92 3.51 13.71 -19.98
N ILE A 93 4.14 13.78 -18.81
CA ILE A 93 4.58 15.04 -18.20
C ILE A 93 5.54 15.77 -19.13
N CYS A 94 6.50 15.05 -19.72
CA CYS A 94 7.44 15.62 -20.68
C CYS A 94 6.76 16.10 -21.97
N ASP A 95 5.90 15.27 -22.57
CA ASP A 95 5.25 15.57 -23.85
C ASP A 95 4.28 16.75 -23.74
N LYS A 96 3.51 16.80 -22.66
CA LYS A 96 2.51 17.87 -22.43
C LYS A 96 3.10 19.09 -21.72
N GLN A 97 4.33 18.98 -21.23
CA GLN A 97 4.95 19.94 -20.33
C GLN A 97 4.06 20.23 -19.10
N ASP A 98 3.38 19.18 -18.60
CA ASP A 98 2.50 19.28 -17.43
C ASP A 98 3.32 19.80 -16.23
N GLY A 99 2.79 20.81 -15.52
CA GLY A 99 3.46 21.42 -14.37
C GLY A 99 4.32 22.66 -14.69
N LEU A 100 4.52 23.02 -15.96
CA LEU A 100 5.06 24.34 -16.30
C LEU A 100 4.10 25.44 -15.82
N GLY A 101 4.56 26.24 -14.85
CA GLY A 101 3.78 27.33 -14.24
C GLY A 101 3.17 26.98 -12.88
N ASP A 102 2.99 25.68 -12.58
CA ASP A 102 2.48 25.22 -11.28
C ASP A 102 3.60 24.93 -10.28
N TYR A 103 4.82 24.64 -10.76
CA TYR A 103 5.96 24.30 -9.93
C TYR A 103 7.16 25.25 -10.19
N PRO A 104 7.96 25.58 -9.15
CA PRO A 104 9.17 26.39 -9.33
C PRO A 104 10.15 25.73 -10.30
N LEU A 105 10.65 26.50 -11.26
CA LEU A 105 11.65 26.04 -12.21
C LEU A 105 13.07 26.31 -11.66
N MET A 106 13.95 25.34 -11.84
CA MET A 106 15.38 25.58 -11.65
C MET A 106 15.91 26.46 -12.79
N LYS A 107 16.95 27.26 -12.52
CA LYS A 107 17.71 27.91 -13.60
C LYS A 107 18.18 26.86 -14.59
N LYS A 108 18.14 27.19 -15.89
CA LYS A 108 18.62 26.27 -16.91
C LYS A 108 20.08 25.96 -16.65
N TYR A 109 20.45 24.68 -16.78
CA TYR A 109 21.82 24.23 -16.61
C TYR A 109 22.74 25.03 -17.55
N GLY A 110 23.68 25.80 -16.98
CA GLY A 110 24.63 26.63 -17.74
C GLY A 110 24.27 28.10 -17.92
N GLU A 111 23.15 28.60 -17.38
CA GLU A 111 22.90 30.05 -17.33
C GLU A 111 23.72 30.71 -16.19
N PRO A 112 24.49 31.79 -16.47
CA PRO A 112 25.31 32.44 -15.45
C PRO A 112 24.44 33.07 -14.36
N GLU A 113 24.89 33.00 -13.11
CA GLU A 113 24.31 33.75 -12.01
C GLU A 113 24.54 35.25 -12.25
N ARG A 114 23.45 36.00 -12.46
CA ARG A 114 23.46 37.46 -12.49
C ARG A 114 23.58 38.01 -11.08
#